data_AF-A0A935QBJ3-F1
#
_entry.id   AF-A0A935QBJ3-F1
#
_cell.length_a   1.000
_cell.length_b   1.000
_cell.length_c   1.000
_cell.angle_alpha   90.00
_cell.angle_beta   90.00
_cell.angle_gamma   90.00
#
_symmetry.space_group_name_H-M   'P 1'
#
loop_
_entity.id
_entity.type
_entity.pdbx_description
1 polymer ?
#
loop_
_entity_poly.entity_id
_entity_poly.type
_entity_poly.pdbx_seq_one_letter_code
_entity_poly.pdbx_strand_id
1 'polypeptide(L)'
;MVRIPGIPSASPSSRPVPAFARGAPGMRGSPLRRRLRLSLLWLGGAAVLVLSYTTLTGANGLRTYLDLRSERLRLEREVADLQRRRAEIETGLVALRDTSDTETLERIAREKYRMRRPQEKVIEIVGEDALAPAPGPVADE
;
A
#
# COMPACT_ATOMS: atom_id res chain seq x y z
N MET A 1 -44.17 106.53 -2.17
CA MET A 1 -43.03 106.84 -3.04
C MET A 1 -41.80 106.11 -2.50
N VAL A 2 -41.38 105.00 -3.11
CA VAL A 2 -39.96 104.57 -3.16
C VAL A 2 -39.80 103.72 -4.42
N ARG A 3 -38.96 104.17 -5.35
CA ARG A 3 -38.71 103.56 -6.67
C ARG A 3 -37.30 102.98 -6.63
N ILE A 4 -37.17 101.66 -6.67
CA ILE A 4 -35.87 100.98 -6.75
C ILE A 4 -35.53 100.81 -8.25
N PRO A 5 -34.40 101.36 -8.73
CA PRO A 5 -34.00 101.24 -10.13
C PRO A 5 -33.11 100.02 -10.35
N GLY A 6 -33.23 99.37 -11.51
CA GLY A 6 -32.21 98.47 -12.04
C GLY A 6 -32.66 97.02 -12.20
N ILE A 7 -33.51 96.73 -13.20
CA ILE A 7 -33.64 95.38 -13.75
C ILE A 7 -33.40 95.48 -15.26
N PRO A 8 -32.28 95.00 -15.80
CA PRO A 8 -32.17 94.72 -17.22
C PRO A 8 -32.86 93.39 -17.56
N SER A 9 -33.76 93.45 -18.53
CA SER A 9 -34.40 92.30 -19.17
C SER A 9 -33.39 91.59 -20.08
N ALA A 10 -33.13 90.31 -19.82
CA ALA A 10 -32.38 89.43 -20.72
C ALA A 10 -33.31 88.34 -21.28
N SER A 11 -33.51 88.38 -22.59
CA SER A 11 -34.23 87.37 -23.39
C SER A 11 -33.41 86.08 -23.55
N PRO A 12 -34.05 84.94 -23.92
CA PRO A 12 -33.49 83.61 -23.73
C PRO A 12 -32.52 83.25 -24.87
N SER A 13 -31.23 83.12 -24.55
CA SER A 13 -30.25 82.56 -25.48
C SER A 13 -30.18 81.04 -25.35
N SER A 14 -30.24 80.40 -26.51
CA SER A 14 -30.19 78.97 -26.75
C SER A 14 -28.96 78.32 -26.12
N ARG A 15 -29.20 77.19 -25.46
CA ARG A 15 -28.17 76.26 -24.97
C ARG A 15 -27.47 75.58 -26.17
N PRO A 16 -26.15 75.70 -26.37
CA PRO A 16 -25.41 74.68 -27.09
C PRO A 16 -25.13 73.52 -26.13
N VAL A 17 -25.70 72.36 -26.44
CA VAL A 17 -25.36 71.07 -25.83
C VAL A 17 -23.92 70.74 -26.25
N PRO A 18 -22.94 70.60 -25.33
CA PRO A 18 -21.66 70.04 -25.71
C PRO A 18 -21.86 68.56 -26.01
N ALA A 19 -21.77 68.25 -27.30
CA ALA A 19 -21.69 66.91 -27.84
C ALA A 19 -20.55 66.12 -27.19
N PHE A 20 -20.87 64.90 -26.74
CA PHE A 20 -19.98 63.74 -26.73
C PHE A 20 -18.51 64.01 -26.40
N ALA A 21 -18.19 64.06 -25.10
CA ALA A 21 -16.98 63.41 -24.62
C ALA A 21 -17.25 61.89 -24.61
N ARG A 22 -17.20 61.24 -25.78
CA ARG A 22 -16.02 60.51 -26.27
C ARG A 22 -15.50 59.59 -25.17
N GLY A 23 -15.88 58.32 -25.31
CA GLY A 23 -15.75 57.29 -24.29
C GLY A 23 -14.40 57.27 -23.59
N ALA A 24 -14.46 56.97 -22.28
CA ALA A 24 -13.31 56.46 -21.56
C ALA A 24 -12.67 55.36 -22.42
N PRO A 25 -11.34 55.37 -22.65
CA PRO A 25 -10.69 54.22 -23.24
C PRO A 25 -10.87 53.08 -22.23
N GLY A 26 -11.87 52.22 -22.47
CA GLY A 26 -11.97 50.94 -21.82
C GLY A 26 -10.62 50.28 -22.02
N MET A 27 -9.84 50.21 -20.94
CA MET A 27 -8.53 49.58 -20.97
C MET A 27 -8.74 48.21 -21.56
N ARG A 28 -8.31 48.03 -22.81
CA ARG A 28 -8.37 46.75 -23.50
C ARG A 28 -7.62 45.79 -22.60
N GLY A 29 -8.35 44.89 -21.94
CA GLY A 29 -7.74 43.84 -21.13
C GLY A 29 -6.71 43.17 -22.00
N SER A 30 -5.44 43.35 -21.68
CA SER A 30 -4.37 43.00 -22.61
C SER A 30 -4.46 41.50 -22.92
N PRO A 31 -4.45 41.10 -24.21
CA PRO A 31 -4.57 39.69 -24.60
C PRO A 31 -3.44 38.84 -24.00
N LEU A 32 -2.32 39.49 -23.64
CA LEU A 32 -1.23 38.89 -22.86
C LEU A 32 -1.72 38.37 -21.50
N ARG A 33 -2.48 39.14 -20.71
CA ARG A 33 -2.94 38.71 -19.38
C ARG A 33 -3.86 37.50 -19.45
N ARG A 34 -4.66 37.38 -20.52
CA ARG A 34 -5.51 36.20 -20.77
C ARG A 34 -4.68 34.97 -21.12
N ARG A 35 -3.65 35.10 -21.95
CA ARG A 35 -2.73 34.01 -22.31
C ARG A 35 -1.88 33.55 -21.11
N LEU A 36 -1.38 34.48 -20.30
CA LEU A 36 -0.68 34.15 -19.06
C LEU A 36 -1.59 33.45 -18.05
N ARG A 37 -2.84 33.88 -17.87
CA ARG A 37 -3.81 33.18 -17.00
C ARG A 37 -4.12 31.77 -17.49
N LEU A 38 -4.30 31.58 -18.80
CA LEU A 38 -4.50 30.27 -19.39
C LEU A 38 -3.26 29.38 -19.22
N SER A 39 -2.06 29.94 -19.43
CA SER A 39 -0.79 29.22 -19.18
C SER A 39 -0.64 28.82 -17.72
N LEU A 40 -1.02 29.69 -16.78
CA LEU A 40 -0.95 29.41 -15.36
C LEU A 40 -1.98 28.37 -14.93
N LEU A 41 -3.18 28.39 -15.54
CA LEU A 41 -4.19 27.35 -15.37
C LEU A 41 -3.72 26.00 -15.92
N TRP A 42 -3.07 25.98 -17.09
CA TRP A 42 -2.47 24.77 -17.65
C TRP A 42 -1.33 24.25 -16.78
N LEU A 43 -0.47 25.13 -16.27
CA LEU A 43 0.62 24.76 -15.37
C LEU A 43 0.09 24.20 -14.04
N GLY A 44 -0.94 24.86 -13.47
CA GLY A 44 -1.63 24.38 -12.27
C GLY A 44 -2.33 23.04 -12.50
N GLY A 45 -3.01 22.88 -13.63
CA GLY A 45 -3.65 21.62 -14.03
C GLY A 45 -2.64 20.49 -14.21
N ALA A 46 -1.49 20.77 -14.85
CA ALA A 46 -0.40 19.80 -14.99
C ALA A 46 0.19 19.42 -13.63
N ALA A 47 0.38 20.38 -12.71
CA ALA A 47 0.86 20.12 -11.36
C ALA A 47 -0.10 19.21 -10.57
N VAL A 48 -1.41 19.49 -10.66
CA VAL A 48 -2.44 18.63 -10.05
C VAL A 48 -2.43 17.25 -10.67
N LEU A 49 -2.30 17.14 -11.99
CA LEU A 49 -2.24 15.85 -12.69
C LEU A 49 -1.03 15.02 -12.25
N VAL A 50 0.15 15.65 -12.17
CA VAL A 50 1.38 14.99 -11.71
C VAL A 50 1.23 14.55 -10.25
N LEU A 51 0.70 15.41 -9.37
CA LEU A 51 0.47 15.07 -7.97
C LEU A 51 -0.54 13.92 -7.81
N SER A 52 -1.59 13.91 -8.62
CA SER A 52 -2.58 12.82 -8.67
C SER A 52 -1.93 11.52 -9.13
N TYR A 53 -1.10 11.59 -10.17
CA TYR A 53 -0.38 10.43 -10.69
C TYR A 53 0.63 9.88 -9.68
N THR A 54 1.41 10.73 -9.02
CA THR A 54 2.39 10.29 -8.01
C THR A 54 1.74 9.79 -6.73
N THR A 55 0.55 10.25 -6.37
CA THR A 55 -0.19 9.72 -5.20
C THR A 55 -0.89 8.40 -5.50
N LEU A 56 -1.40 8.22 -6.72
CA LEU A 56 -1.98 6.94 -7.15
C LEU A 56 -0.92 5.87 -7.41
N THR A 57 0.23 6.25 -7.94
CA THR A 57 1.28 5.33 -8.44
C THR A 57 2.53 5.29 -7.55
N GLY A 58 2.71 6.26 -6.65
CA GLY A 58 3.84 6.29 -5.72
C GLY A 58 3.67 5.31 -4.56
N ALA A 59 4.75 5.13 -3.80
CA ALA A 59 4.95 4.08 -2.79
C ALA A 59 3.79 3.79 -1.81
N ASN A 60 2.82 4.71 -1.65
CA ASN A 60 1.65 4.59 -0.78
C ASN A 60 0.32 4.52 -1.55
N GLY A 61 0.34 4.06 -2.80
CA GLY A 61 -0.84 3.98 -3.66
C GLY A 61 -1.90 3.00 -3.15
N LEU A 62 -3.12 3.13 -3.68
CA LEU A 62 -4.28 2.30 -3.32
C LEU A 62 -4.00 0.80 -3.52
N ARG A 63 -3.17 0.45 -4.51
CA ARG A 63 -2.74 -0.93 -4.78
C ARG A 63 -1.91 -1.49 -3.63
N THR A 64 -0.93 -0.73 -3.14
CA THR A 64 -0.13 -1.11 -1.97
C THR A 64 -1.01 -1.36 -0.76
N TYR A 65 -2.03 -0.53 -0.53
CA TYR A 65 -2.97 -0.74 0.56
C TYR A 65 -3.78 -2.03 0.40
N LEU A 66 -4.26 -2.33 -0.81
CA LEU A 66 -5.00 -3.55 -1.10
C LEU A 66 -4.13 -4.81 -0.94
N ASP A 67 -2.89 -4.76 -1.44
CA ASP A 67 -1.93 -5.85 -1.29
C ASP A 67 -1.62 -6.08 0.19
N LEU A 68 -1.32 -5.03 0.95
CA LEU A 68 -1.06 -5.11 2.39
C LEU A 68 -2.27 -5.63 3.18
N ARG A 69 -3.49 -5.27 2.75
CA ARG A 69 -4.73 -5.78 3.34
C ARG A 69 -4.89 -7.27 3.07
N SER A 70 -4.62 -7.72 1.85
CA SER A 70 -4.70 -9.13 1.48
C SER A 70 -3.67 -9.98 2.23
N GLU A 71 -2.45 -9.45 2.41
CA GLU A 71 -1.36 -10.13 3.09
C GLU A 71 -1.62 -10.25 4.58
N ARG A 72 -2.17 -9.19 5.22
CA ARG A 72 -2.66 -9.28 6.60
C ARG A 72 -3.72 -10.37 6.76
N LEU A 73 -4.72 -10.42 5.88
CA LEU A 73 -5.77 -11.44 5.95
C LEU A 73 -5.21 -12.86 5.75
N ARG A 74 -4.18 -13.03 4.90
CA ARG A 74 -3.52 -14.33 4.72
C ARG A 74 -2.81 -14.76 6.00
N LEU A 75 -2.02 -13.86 6.59
CA LEU A 75 -1.28 -14.13 7.82
C LEU A 75 -2.23 -14.42 9.00
N GLU A 76 -3.33 -13.69 9.13
CA GLU A 76 -4.34 -13.95 10.16
C GLU A 76 -4.94 -15.35 10.04
N ARG A 77 -5.23 -15.81 8.81
CA ARG A 77 -5.70 -17.19 8.58
C ARG A 77 -4.65 -18.22 8.92
N GLU A 78 -3.40 -17.98 8.54
CA GLU A 78 -2.29 -18.88 8.83
C GLU A 78 -2.05 -19.01 10.33
N VAL A 79 -2.11 -17.91 11.07
CA VAL A 79 -2.05 -17.91 12.55
C VAL A 79 -3.22 -18.70 13.13
N ALA A 80 -4.43 -18.50 12.64
CA ALA A 80 -5.61 -19.22 13.12
C ALA A 80 -5.50 -20.74 12.87
N ASP A 81 -5.01 -21.15 11.69
CA ASP A 81 -4.79 -22.56 11.36
C ASP A 81 -3.67 -23.17 12.22
N LEU A 82 -2.58 -22.45 12.45
CA LEU A 82 -1.51 -22.89 13.35
C LEU A 82 -1.99 -23.05 14.80
N GLN A 83 -2.82 -22.13 15.28
CA GLN A 83 -3.42 -22.23 16.61
C GLN A 83 -4.36 -23.43 16.71
N ARG A 84 -5.18 -23.71 15.69
CA ARG A 84 -6.03 -24.91 15.64
C ARG A 84 -5.20 -26.19 15.68
N ARG A 85 -4.18 -26.30 14.82
CA ARG A 85 -3.28 -27.46 14.80
C ARG A 85 -2.57 -27.66 16.14
N ARG A 86 -2.12 -26.57 16.76
CA ARG A 86 -1.52 -26.63 18.08
C ARG A 86 -2.51 -27.18 19.11
N ALA A 87 -3.75 -26.69 19.13
CA ALA A 87 -4.79 -27.17 20.03
C ALA A 87 -5.13 -28.65 19.79
N GLU A 88 -5.21 -29.09 18.52
CA GLU A 88 -5.40 -30.50 18.15
C GLU A 88 -4.25 -31.39 18.62
N ILE A 89 -3.01 -30.92 18.46
CA ILE A 89 -1.83 -31.66 18.94
C ILE A 89 -1.83 -31.71 20.47
N GLU A 90 -2.08 -30.59 21.16
CA GLU A 90 -2.12 -30.54 22.63
C GLU A 90 -3.23 -31.44 23.19
N THR A 91 -4.43 -31.41 22.62
CA THR A 91 -5.52 -32.32 23.01
C THR A 91 -5.18 -33.77 22.72
N GLY A 92 -4.54 -34.06 21.58
CA GLY A 92 -4.02 -35.39 21.28
C GLY A 92 -2.98 -35.84 22.31
N LEU A 93 -2.06 -34.96 22.70
CA LEU A 93 -1.00 -35.26 23.67
C LEU A 93 -1.56 -35.53 25.07
N VAL A 94 -2.56 -34.75 25.49
CA VAL A 94 -3.30 -34.98 26.75
C VAL A 94 -4.03 -36.32 26.68
N ALA A 95 -4.75 -36.61 25.59
CA ALA A 95 -5.41 -37.90 25.41
C ALA A 95 -4.41 -39.06 25.47
N LEU A 96 -3.29 -38.98 24.75
CA LEU A 96 -2.24 -40.00 24.78
C LEU A 96 -1.66 -40.17 26.19
N ARG A 97 -1.37 -39.07 26.90
CA ARG A 97 -0.82 -39.12 28.26
C ARG A 97 -1.80 -39.72 29.27
N ASP A 98 -3.08 -39.39 29.14
CA ASP A 98 -4.08 -39.75 30.14
C ASP A 98 -4.71 -41.14 29.87
N THR A 99 -4.71 -41.63 28.61
CA THR A 99 -5.24 -42.97 28.25
C THR A 99 -4.20 -44.02 27.91
N SER A 100 -2.95 -43.65 27.61
CA SER A 100 -1.91 -44.64 27.27
C SER A 100 -1.06 -44.95 28.50
N ASP A 101 -1.15 -46.18 28.98
CA ASP A 101 -0.19 -46.73 29.94
C ASP A 101 1.23 -46.59 29.37
N THR A 102 2.21 -46.24 30.21
CA THR A 102 3.60 -45.89 29.80
C THR A 102 4.22 -46.95 28.87
N GLU A 103 3.85 -48.21 29.05
CA GLU A 103 4.28 -49.36 28.25
C GLU A 103 3.82 -49.28 26.78
N THR A 104 2.62 -48.74 26.54
CA THR A 104 2.05 -48.56 25.20
C THR A 104 2.83 -47.51 24.41
N LEU A 105 3.22 -46.42 25.08
CA LEU A 105 4.07 -45.37 24.53
C LEU A 105 5.48 -45.89 24.22
N GLU A 106 6.06 -46.71 25.10
CA GLU A 106 7.37 -47.34 24.86
C GLU A 106 7.34 -48.29 23.66
N ARG A 107 6.26 -49.08 23.51
CA ARG A 107 6.05 -49.93 22.33
C ARG A 107 6.00 -49.12 21.03
N ILE A 108 5.19 -48.05 20.99
CA ILE A 108 5.08 -47.19 19.79
C ILE A 108 6.43 -46.54 19.46
N ALA A 109 7.19 -46.09 20.46
CA ALA A 109 8.51 -45.50 20.28
C ALA A 109 9.51 -46.49 19.66
N ARG A 110 9.51 -47.75 20.12
CA ARG A 110 10.38 -48.81 19.59
C ARG A 110 9.96 -49.26 18.20
N GLU A 111 8.67 -49.43 17.95
CA GLU A 111 8.17 -49.98 16.67
C GLU A 111 8.17 -48.93 15.55
N LYS A 112 7.60 -47.74 15.78
CA LYS A 112 7.48 -46.71 14.73
C LYS A 112 8.75 -45.90 14.54
N TYR A 113 9.44 -45.57 15.64
CA TYR A 113 10.55 -44.62 15.60
C TYR A 113 11.91 -45.26 15.84
N ARG A 114 11.97 -46.60 16.06
CA ARG A 114 13.17 -47.35 16.45
C ARG A 114 13.95 -46.69 17.60
N MET A 115 13.26 -45.91 18.44
CA MET A 115 13.87 -45.19 19.56
C MET A 115 14.26 -46.19 20.65
N ARG A 116 15.43 -45.97 21.26
CA ARG A 116 15.99 -46.84 22.30
C ARG A 116 16.43 -46.04 23.51
N ARG A 117 16.61 -46.73 24.64
CA ARG A 117 17.13 -46.08 25.85
C ARG A 117 18.60 -45.68 25.61
N PRO A 118 19.10 -44.60 26.25
CA PRO A 118 20.44 -44.07 25.99
C PRO A 118 21.60 -45.07 26.21
N GLN A 119 21.36 -46.17 26.91
CA GLN A 119 22.36 -47.19 27.26
C GLN A 119 22.29 -48.44 26.36
N GLU A 120 21.45 -48.44 25.32
CA GLU A 120 21.18 -49.62 24.50
C GLU A 120 21.87 -49.50 23.12
N LYS A 121 22.69 -50.50 22.73
CA LYS A 121 23.37 -50.52 21.42
C LYS A 121 22.47 -51.11 20.33
N VAL A 122 22.37 -50.40 19.20
CA VAL A 122 21.69 -50.88 17.99
C VAL A 122 22.68 -51.73 17.20
N ILE A 123 22.41 -53.03 17.08
CA ILE A 123 23.08 -53.89 16.11
C ILE A 123 22.15 -53.97 14.91
N GLU A 124 22.45 -53.20 13.88
CA GLU A 124 21.77 -53.32 12.58
C GLU A 124 22.55 -54.36 11.77
N ILE A 125 21.95 -55.54 11.59
CA ILE A 125 22.57 -56.61 10.81
C ILE A 125 22.39 -56.22 9.34
N VAL A 126 23.42 -55.63 8.76
CA VAL A 126 23.49 -55.41 7.32
C VAL A 126 23.77 -56.77 6.67
N GLY A 127 22.89 -57.20 5.78
CA GLY A 127 23.07 -58.45 5.03
C GLY A 127 24.38 -58.45 4.25
N GLU A 128 24.90 -59.66 3.98
CA GLU A 128 26.22 -59.93 3.38
C GLU A 128 26.50 -59.19 2.06
N ASP A 129 25.47 -58.63 1.41
CA ASP A 129 25.59 -57.83 0.19
C ASP A 129 26.38 -56.53 0.36
N ALA A 130 26.51 -55.98 1.58
CA ALA A 130 27.31 -54.79 1.84
C ALA A 130 28.79 -55.07 2.14
N LEU A 131 29.16 -56.35 2.32
CA LEU A 131 30.52 -56.78 2.61
C LEU A 131 31.23 -57.28 1.34
N ALA A 132 31.05 -56.57 0.23
CA ALA A 132 31.92 -56.76 -0.92
C ALA A 132 33.37 -56.48 -0.45
N PRO A 133 34.31 -57.44 -0.60
CA PRO A 133 35.69 -57.20 -0.21
C PRO A 133 36.20 -56.00 -0.99
N ALA A 134 36.80 -55.04 -0.29
CA ALA A 134 37.43 -53.87 -0.91
C ALA A 134 38.32 -54.33 -2.08
N PRO A 135 38.27 -53.66 -3.26
CA PRO A 135 39.19 -53.99 -4.34
C PRO A 135 40.61 -53.87 -3.80
N GLY A 136 41.34 -54.99 -3.82
CA GLY A 136 42.73 -55.05 -3.36
C GLY A 136 43.59 -54.02 -4.09
N PRO A 137 44.73 -53.60 -3.50
CA PRO A 137 45.58 -52.58 -4.10
C PRO A 137 46.01 -53.04 -5.49
N VAL A 138 45.69 -52.22 -6.49
CA VAL A 138 46.19 -52.37 -7.85
C VAL A 138 47.71 -52.25 -7.77
N ALA A 139 48.42 -53.34 -8.05
CA ALA A 139 49.87 -53.31 -8.17
C ALA A 139 50.19 -52.62 -9.51
N ASP A 140 50.75 -51.42 -9.43
CA ASP A 140 51.36 -50.74 -10.57
C ASP A 140 52.66 -51.50 -10.95
N GLU A 141 52.71 -52.02 -12.18
CA GLU A 141 53.96 -52.43 -12.87
C GLU A 141 54.58 -51.26 -13.63
#